data_AF-A0A848UGD1-F1
#
_entry.id   AF-A0A848UGD1-F1
#
_cell.length_a   1.000
_cell.length_b   1.000
_cell.length_c   1.000
_cell.angle_alpha   90.00
_cell.angle_beta   90.00
_cell.angle_gamma   90.00
#
_symmetry.space_group_name_H-M   'P 1'
#
loop_
_entity.id
_entity.type
_entity.pdbx_description
1 polymer ?
#
loop_
_entity_poly.entity_id
_entity_poly.type
_entity_poly.pdbx_seq_one_letter_code
_entity_poly.pdbx_strand_id
1 'polypeptide(L)' 'MDFDLPAEDDPRRLAVREWLGRHPNPTNETLHEGGYIVPHWPKPYGLDADPMHQLIIDDELKR' A
#
# COMPACT_ATOMS: atom_id res chain seq x y z
N MET A 1 -8.57 -1.81 21.78
CA MET A 1 -7.12 -1.81 21.56
C MET A 1 -6.90 -0.75 20.51
N ASP A 2 -6.25 0.35 20.89
CA ASP A 2 -5.93 1.43 19.96
C ASP A 2 -4.61 1.03 19.30
N PHE A 3 -4.67 0.71 18.01
CA PHE A 3 -3.47 0.46 17.23
C PHE A 3 -3.16 1.75 16.50
N ASP A 4 -2.27 2.55 17.08
CA ASP A 4 -1.76 3.71 16.38
C ASP A 4 -1.11 3.24 15.08
N LEU A 5 -1.62 3.76 13.95
CA LEU A 5 -0.96 3.54 12.68
C LEU A 5 0.44 4.16 12.73
N PRO A 6 1.41 3.56 12.02
CA PRO A 6 2.73 4.16 11.90
C PRO A 6 2.66 5.58 11.37
N ALA A 7 3.63 6.40 11.80
CA ALA A 7 3.70 7.82 11.53
C ALA A 7 3.64 8.15 10.03
N GLU A 8 3.33 9.41 9.72
CA GLU A 8 3.17 9.92 8.36
C GLU A 8 4.47 9.86 7.51
N ASP A 9 5.62 9.76 8.17
CA ASP A 9 6.95 9.63 7.58
C ASP A 9 7.47 8.19 7.56
N ASP A 10 6.64 7.19 7.90
CA ASP A 10 7.01 5.77 7.76
C ASP A 10 7.44 5.48 6.30
N PRO A 11 8.62 4.88 6.07
CA PRO A 11 9.14 4.66 4.72
C PRO A 11 8.21 3.82 3.83
N ARG A 12 7.44 2.90 4.43
CA ARG A 12 6.43 2.11 3.69
C ARG A 12 5.30 3.01 3.21
N ARG A 13 4.83 3.93 4.06
CA ARG A 13 3.79 4.91 3.71
C ARG A 13 4.26 5.83 2.60
N LEU A 14 5.49 6.34 2.70
CA LEU A 14 6.07 7.19 1.66
C LEU A 14 6.17 6.48 0.31
N ALA A 15 6.51 5.19 0.30
CA ALA A 15 6.54 4.39 -0.93
C ALA A 15 5.14 4.23 -1.57
N VAL A 16 4.11 4.00 -0.76
CA VAL A 16 2.71 3.93 -1.27
C VAL A 16 2.29 5.29 -1.84
N ARG A 17 2.57 6.39 -1.14
CA ARG A 17 2.29 7.75 -1.61
C ARG A 17 3.00 8.09 -2.90
N GLU A 18 4.27 7.73 -3.03
CA GLU A 18 5.04 7.92 -4.27
C GLU A 18 4.41 7.14 -5.43
N TRP A 19 3.96 5.91 -5.18
CA TRP A 19 3.29 5.12 -6.19
C TRP A 19 1.94 5.73 -6.61
N LEU A 20 1.11 6.15 -5.65
CA LEU A 20 -0.16 6.83 -5.92
C LEU A 20 0.03 8.19 -6.60
N GLY A 21 1.08 8.94 -6.27
CA GLY A 21 1.42 10.19 -6.95
C GLY A 21 1.75 10.01 -8.43
N ARG A 22 2.28 8.83 -8.81
CA ARG A 22 2.50 8.44 -10.21
C ARG A 22 1.25 7.86 -10.88
N HIS A 23 0.28 7.40 -10.11
CA HIS A 23 -0.97 6.81 -10.56
C HIS A 23 -2.17 7.45 -9.85
N PRO A 24 -2.50 8.73 -10.14
CA PRO A 24 -3.46 9.50 -9.36
C PRO A 24 -4.91 8.97 -9.42
N ASN A 25 -5.23 8.15 -10.42
CA ASN A 25 -6.53 7.49 -10.56
C ASN A 25 -6.29 6.04 -11.04
N PRO A 26 -5.73 5.17 -10.19
CA PRO A 26 -5.35 3.83 -10.61
C PRO A 26 -6.61 3.00 -10.88
N THR A 27 -6.64 2.26 -11.99
CA THR A 27 -7.68 1.26 -12.23
C THR A 27 -7.40 0.00 -11.41
N ASN A 28 -8.35 -0.91 -11.32
CA ASN A 28 -8.11 -2.22 -10.69
C ASN A 28 -6.96 -2.99 -11.38
N GLU A 29 -6.80 -2.82 -12.70
CA GLU A 29 -5.67 -3.42 -13.44
C GLU A 29 -4.34 -2.80 -13.00
N THR A 30 -4.26 -1.48 -12.89
CA THR A 30 -3.07 -0.78 -12.39
C THR A 30 -2.74 -1.18 -10.94
N LEU A 31 -3.75 -1.32 -10.07
CA LEU A 31 -3.56 -1.80 -8.69
C LEU A 31 -3.06 -3.24 -8.66
N HIS A 32 -3.58 -4.11 -9.53
CA HIS A 32 -3.14 -5.49 -9.66
C HIS A 32 -1.67 -5.57 -10.10
N GLU A 33 -1.30 -4.83 -11.15
CA GLU A 33 0.08 -4.75 -11.65
C GLU A 33 1.06 -4.17 -10.61
N GLY A 34 0.59 -3.24 -9.78
CA GLY A 34 1.35 -2.68 -8.66
C GLY A 34 1.43 -3.57 -7.43
N GLY A 35 0.71 -4.71 -7.38
CA GLY A 35 0.67 -5.62 -6.23
C GLY A 35 -0.21 -5.16 -5.06
N TYR A 36 -1.10 -4.17 -5.27
CA TYR A 36 -1.93 -3.56 -4.22
C TYR A 36 -3.24 -4.32 -3.95
N ILE A 37 -3.66 -5.26 -4.80
CA ILE A 37 -4.88 -6.06 -4.58
C ILE A 37 -4.67 -7.13 -3.51
N VAL A 38 -3.52 -7.82 -3.54
CA VAL A 38 -3.14 -8.87 -2.58
C VAL A 38 -1.75 -8.57 -2.01
N PRO A 39 -1.58 -7.48 -1.24
CA PRO A 39 -0.27 -6.93 -0.91
C PRO A 39 0.62 -7.88 -0.09
N HIS A 40 0.06 -8.82 0.65
CA HIS A 40 0.82 -9.83 1.40
C HIS A 40 1.37 -10.98 0.55
N TRP A 41 0.96 -11.12 -0.71
CA TRP A 41 1.56 -12.12 -1.59
C TRP A 41 3.00 -11.72 -1.95
N PRO A 42 3.89 -12.69 -2.23
CA PRO A 42 5.23 -12.37 -2.70
C PRO A 42 5.18 -11.72 -4.09
N LYS A 43 6.26 -11.02 -4.43
CA LYS A 43 6.48 -10.53 -5.79
C LYS A 43 6.50 -11.70 -6.80
N PRO A 44 6.03 -11.49 -8.04
CA PRO A 44 5.54 -10.23 -8.60
C PRO A 44 4.06 -9.93 -8.33
N TYR A 45 3.34 -10.83 -7.65
CA TYR A 45 1.88 -10.74 -7.52
C TYR A 45 1.40 -9.87 -6.34
N GLY A 46 2.29 -9.62 -5.37
CA GLY A 46 2.08 -8.70 -4.26
C GLY A 46 3.37 -8.02 -3.82
N LEU A 47 3.35 -7.42 -2.63
CA LEU A 47 4.45 -6.60 -2.09
C LEU A 47 5.19 -7.27 -0.93
N ASP A 48 4.86 -8.53 -0.61
CA ASP A 48 5.32 -9.23 0.60
C ASP A 48 5.04 -8.40 1.87
N ALA A 49 3.87 -7.74 1.89
CA ALA A 49 3.48 -6.82 2.95
C ALA A 49 3.15 -7.58 4.24
N ASP A 50 3.92 -7.29 5.29
CA ASP A 50 3.58 -7.69 6.66
C ASP A 50 2.23 -7.07 7.13
N PRO A 51 1.64 -7.52 8.25
CA PRO A 51 0.36 -7.00 8.71
C PRO A 51 0.32 -5.47 8.90
N MET A 52 1.39 -4.85 9.38
CA MET A 52 1.43 -3.39 9.54
C MET A 52 1.50 -2.69 8.19
N HIS A 53 2.27 -3.22 7.24
CA HIS A 53 2.36 -2.69 5.89
C HIS A 53 1.01 -2.79 5.16
N GLN A 54 0.26 -3.88 5.35
CA GLN A 54 -1.09 -4.01 4.80
C GLN A 54 -2.05 -2.94 5.33
N LEU A 55 -1.99 -2.60 6.62
CA LEU A 55 -2.80 -1.53 7.20
C LEU A 55 -2.41 -0.14 6.69
N ILE A 56 -1.11 0.12 6.50
CA ILE A 56 -0.63 1.36 5.88
C ILE A 56 -1.16 1.49 4.44
N ILE A 57 -1.09 0.40 3.66
CA ILE A 57 -1.60 0.38 2.29
C ILE A 57 -3.11 0.67 2.27
N ASP A 58 -3.89 0.00 3.12
CA ASP A 58 -5.33 0.20 3.22
C ASP A 58 -5.69 1.65 3.64
N ASP A 59 -4.94 2.25 4.56
CA ASP A 59 -5.12 3.65 4.96
C ASP A 59 -4.85 4.63 3.81
N GLU A 60 -3.74 4.45 3.08
CA GLU A 60 -3.38 5.34 1.96
C GLU A 60 -4.32 5.19 0.75
N LEU A 61 -4.85 3.99 0.49
CA LEU A 61 -5.81 3.77 -0.61
C LEU A 61 -7.21 4.34 -0.34
N LYS A 62 -7.55 4.62 0.93
CA LYS A 62 -8.86 5.17 1.34
C LYS A 62 -8.92 6.70 1.41
N ARG A 63 -7.77 7.37 1.38
CA ARG A 63 -7.65 8.83 1.42
C ARG A 63 -8.03 9.45 0.07
#